data_AF-A0A3C1YWF2-F1
#
_entry.id   AF-A0A3C1YWF2-F1
#
_cell.length_a   1.000
_cell.length_b   1.000
_cell.length_c   1.000
_cell.angle_alpha   90.00
_cell.angle_beta   90.00
_cell.angle_gamma   90.00
#
_symmetry.space_group_name_H-M   'P 1'
#
loop_
_entity.id
_entity.type
_entity.pdbx_description
1 polymer ?
#
loop_
_entity_poly.entity_id
_entity_poly.type
_entity_poly.pdbx_seq_one_letter_code
_entity_poly.pdbx_strand_id
1 'polypeptide(L)' 'MPALIVPLAALPLSPNGKVDRAALPAPELAALRTTAYETPKTEAEQQLAAIWAQVLGLAQVG' A
#
# COMPACT_ATOMS: atom_id res chain seq x y z
N MET A 1 9.40 5.00 7.35
CA MET A 1 8.60 4.94 6.11
C MET A 1 7.15 5.28 6.45
N PRO A 2 6.40 6.00 5.61
CA PRO A 2 4.99 6.29 5.86
C PRO A 2 4.13 5.04 5.65
N ALA A 3 3.13 4.84 6.51
CA ALA A 3 2.22 3.71 6.42
C ALA A 3 1.20 3.84 5.27
N LEU A 4 0.94 5.06 4.79
CA LEU A 4 0.01 5.34 3.71
C LEU A 4 0.38 6.63 2.97
N ILE A 5 0.15 6.64 1.67
CA ILE A 5 0.22 7.81 0.81
C ILE A 5 -1.17 8.03 0.19
N VAL A 6 -1.78 9.19 0.44
CA VAL A 6 -3.12 9.54 -0.09
C VAL A 6 -2.96 10.62 -1.16
N PRO A 7 -3.34 10.36 -2.42
CA PRO A 7 -3.31 11.37 -3.46
C PRO A 7 -4.39 12.44 -3.20
N LEU A 8 -4.01 13.70 -3.33
CA LEU A 8 -4.90 14.85 -3.22
C LEU A 8 -4.80 15.67 -4.51
N ALA A 9 -5.94 16.13 -5.02
CA ALA A 9 -5.96 17.06 -6.16
C ALA A 9 -5.33 18.42 -5.79
N ALA A 10 -5.54 18.86 -4.54
CA ALA A 10 -4.93 20.06 -3.97
C ALA A 10 -4.83 19.93 -2.44
N LEU A 11 -3.90 20.69 -1.83
CA LEU A 11 -3.81 20.78 -0.37
C LEU A 11 -4.91 21.69 0.17
N PRO A 12 -5.63 21.29 1.22
CA PRO A 12 -6.54 22.21 1.91
C PRO A 12 -5.72 23.32 2.57
N LEU A 13 -6.11 24.56 2.34
CA LEU A 13 -5.46 25.74 2.91
C LEU A 13 -6.45 26.47 3.84
N SER A 14 -5.93 26.93 4.98
CA SER A 14 -6.59 27.91 5.84
C SER A 14 -6.75 29.27 5.13
N PRO A 15 -7.58 30.19 5.64
CA PRO A 15 -7.74 31.53 5.06
C PRO A 15 -6.43 32.32 4.90
N ASN A 16 -5.42 32.01 5.72
CA ASN A 16 -4.10 32.64 5.66
C ASN A 16 -3.12 31.91 4.72
N GLY A 17 -3.60 30.97 3.91
CA GLY A 17 -2.80 30.25 2.90
C GLY A 17 -1.91 29.13 3.45
N LYS A 18 -1.95 28.85 4.76
CA LYS A 18 -1.23 27.71 5.36
C LYS A 18 -2.02 26.43 5.18
N VAL A 19 -1.34 25.30 5.08
CA VAL A 19 -1.98 23.97 5.03
C VAL A 19 -2.86 23.75 6.26
N ASP A 20 -4.12 23.46 6.04
CA ASP A 20 -5.08 23.08 7.08
C ASP A 20 -5.08 21.56 7.24
N ARG A 21 -4.33 21.09 8.24
CA ARG A 21 -4.18 19.65 8.51
C ARG A 21 -5.46 19.00 9.03
N ALA A 22 -6.36 19.76 9.65
CA ALA A 22 -7.62 19.23 10.18
C ALA A 22 -8.62 18.94 9.05
N ALA A 23 -8.50 19.66 7.93
CA ALA A 23 -9.30 19.45 6.73
C ALA A 23 -8.74 18.38 5.79
N LEU A 24 -7.62 17.73 6.13
CA LEU A 24 -7.14 16.59 5.34
C LEU A 24 -8.14 15.42 5.45
N PRO A 25 -8.48 14.75 4.33
CA PRO A 25 -9.41 13.63 4.37
C PRO A 25 -8.81 12.50 5.19
N ALA A 26 -9.66 11.85 6.00
CA ALA A 26 -9.26 10.64 6.68
C ALA A 26 -8.94 9.55 5.65
N PRO A 27 -7.84 8.81 5.83
CA PRO A 27 -7.53 7.72 4.94
C PRO A 27 -8.56 6.61 5.05
N GLU A 28 -8.98 6.07 3.92
CA GLU A 28 -9.92 4.95 3.90
C GLU A 28 -9.19 3.67 4.32
N LEU A 29 -9.38 3.26 5.58
CA LEU A 29 -8.70 2.09 6.15
C LEU A 29 -9.05 0.77 5.44
N ALA A 30 -10.17 0.73 4.70
CA ALA A 30 -10.52 -0.42 3.88
C ALA A 30 -9.54 -0.60 2.70
N ALA A 31 -9.00 0.49 2.13
CA ALA A 31 -7.98 0.44 1.07
C ALA A 31 -6.63 -0.13 1.56
N LEU A 32 -6.40 -0.16 2.88
CA LEU A 32 -5.22 -0.81 3.46
C LEU A 32 -5.33 -2.35 3.51
N ARG A 33 -6.51 -2.92 3.30
CA ARG A 33 -6.75 -4.38 3.43
C ARG A 33 -6.65 -5.14 2.11
N THR A 34 -6.20 -4.49 1.03
CA THR A 34 -6.32 -5.01 -0.33
C THR A 34 -4.99 -5.04 -1.08
N THR A 35 -3.93 -5.56 -0.48
CA THR A 35 -2.99 -6.32 -1.32
C THR A 35 -3.66 -7.65 -1.60
N ALA A 36 -4.47 -7.67 -2.67
CA ALA A 36 -4.94 -8.93 -3.23
C ALA A 36 -3.71 -9.73 -3.68
N TYR A 37 -3.76 -11.05 -3.50
CA TYR A 37 -2.73 -11.95 -4.01
C TYR A 37 -2.44 -11.63 -5.48
N GLU A 38 -1.18 -11.34 -5.79
CA GLU A 38 -0.74 -11.12 -7.17
C GLU A 38 0.15 -12.26 -7.63
N THR A 39 -0.23 -12.88 -8.74
CA THR A 39 0.51 -14.02 -9.28
C THR A 39 1.87 -13.57 -9.80
N PRO A 40 2.97 -14.30 -9.49
CA PRO A 40 4.28 -14.06 -10.07
C PRO A 40 4.22 -14.00 -11.61
N LYS A 41 4.70 -12.90 -12.18
CA LYS A 41 4.64 -12.61 -13.62
C LYS A 41 5.89 -13.06 -14.36
N THR A 42 7.03 -13.15 -13.67
CA THR A 42 8.32 -13.52 -14.24
C THR A 42 8.85 -14.83 -13.67
N GLU A 43 9.74 -15.52 -14.40
CA GLU A 43 10.43 -16.71 -13.88
C GLU A 43 11.17 -16.41 -12.57
N ALA A 44 11.81 -15.24 -12.48
CA ALA A 44 12.51 -14.81 -11.28
C ALA A 44 11.57 -14.67 -10.08
N GLU A 45 10.39 -14.07 -10.28
CA GLU A 45 9.36 -13.96 -9.23
C GLU A 45 8.82 -15.32 -8.82
N GLN A 46 8.63 -16.25 -9.77
CA GLN A 46 8.17 -17.61 -9.48
C GLN A 46 9.17 -18.37 -8.63
N GLN A 47 10.46 -18.30 -8.98
CA GLN A 47 11.54 -18.92 -8.20
C GLN A 47 11.60 -18.34 -6.78
N LEU A 48 11.49 -17.00 -6.66
CA LEU A 48 11.54 -16.33 -5.38
C LEU A 48 10.33 -16.70 -4.50
N ALA A 49 9.12 -16.72 -5.07
CA ALA A 49 7.90 -17.13 -4.36
C ALA A 49 7.98 -18.59 -3.89
N ALA A 50 8.53 -19.49 -4.71
CA ALA A 50 8.73 -20.89 -4.33
C ALA A 50 9.72 -21.05 -3.17
N ILE A 51 10.85 -20.34 -3.21
CA ILE A 51 11.84 -20.33 -2.12
C ILE A 51 11.18 -19.84 -0.82
N TRP A 52 10.44 -18.73 -0.88
CA TRP A 52 9.78 -18.19 0.31
C TRP A 52 8.67 -19.10 0.84
N ALA A 53 7.88 -19.72 -0.03
CA ALA A 53 6.87 -20.69 0.36
C ALA A 53 7.50 -21.87 1.13
N GLN A 54 8.63 -22.38 0.65
CA GLN A 54 9.38 -23.45 1.33
C GLN A 54 9.95 -23.01 2.68
N VAL A 55 10.60 -21.84 2.74
CA VAL A 55 11.21 -21.32 3.97
C VAL A 55 10.15 -21.02 5.04
N LEU A 56 9.00 -20.48 4.64
CA LEU A 56 7.92 -20.10 5.54
C LEU A 56 6.95 -21.25 5.84
N GLY A 57 7.06 -22.39 5.13
CA GLY A 57 6.13 -23.51 5.25
C GLY A 57 4.70 -23.17 4.81
N LEU A 58 4.56 -22.21 3.89
CA LEU A 58 3.27 -21.75 3.38
C LEU A 58 2.97 -22.41 2.03
N ALA A 59 1.69 -22.64 1.74
CA ALA A 59 1.28 -23.17 0.43
C ALA A 59 1.53 -22.17 -0.71
N GLN A 60 1.48 -20.86 -0.41
CA GLN A 60 1.61 -19.79 -1.39
C GLN A 60 2.04 -18.48 -0.70
N VAL A 61 2.83 -17.67 -1.41
CA VAL A 61 3.30 -16.35 -0.97
C VAL A 61 3.10 -15.35 -2.12
N GLY A 62 2.58 -14.16 -1.80
CA GLY A 62 2.25 -13.08 -2.73
C GLY A 62 0.96 -12.35 -2.34
#